data_AF-A0AA41Z2Q5-F1
#
_entry.id   AF-A0AA41Z2Q5-F1
#
_cell.length_a   1.000
_cell.length_b   1.000
_cell.length_c   1.000
_cell.angle_alpha   90.00
_cell.angle_beta   90.00
_cell.angle_gamma   90.00
#
_symmetry.space_group_name_H-M   'P 1'
#
loop_
_entity.id
_entity.type
_entity.pdbx_description
1 polymer ?
#
loop_
_entity_poly.entity_id
_entity_poly.type
_entity_poly.pdbx_seq_one_letter_code
_entity_poly.pdbx_strand_id
1 'polypeptide(L)'
;MQKMKFALSTGIAFGLMLGAAHAATVTFNNLGGNNKDIFTSYTENGFTVTNTDGQFFVGTNFGNPVPDIFAGPLFGPATDSITVTSSSGLFAFSSLDLSANSGGLEYTVTGSAGGSQVYTYSSGFAKSNAFLSVSSLNSAKVDTLKITLDVGGTSANIDNLSFNVSSVPLPASAPMFGAALMALGAVGYGMKRKAKAAA
;
A
#
# COMPACT_ATOMS: atom_id res chain seq x y z
N MET A 1 -25.99 -61.74 -18.78
CA MET A 1 -26.31 -60.40 -19.32
C MET A 1 -26.42 -59.42 -18.15
N GLN A 2 -25.40 -58.59 -17.91
CA GLN A 2 -25.45 -57.60 -16.82
C GLN A 2 -24.68 -56.35 -17.28
N LYS A 3 -25.40 -55.29 -17.62
CA LYS A 3 -24.82 -54.01 -18.05
C LYS A 3 -24.53 -53.16 -16.81
N MET A 4 -23.26 -53.11 -16.39
CA MET A 4 -22.79 -52.22 -15.33
C MET A 4 -22.91 -50.77 -15.77
N LYS A 5 -23.72 -49.99 -15.05
CA LYS A 5 -23.85 -48.54 -15.24
C LYS A 5 -22.77 -47.86 -14.40
N PHE A 6 -21.78 -47.26 -15.06
CA PHE A 6 -20.80 -46.39 -14.43
C PHE A 6 -21.49 -45.10 -13.97
N ALA A 7 -21.59 -44.90 -12.65
CA ALA A 7 -22.02 -43.64 -12.07
C ALA A 7 -20.82 -42.68 -12.05
N LEU A 8 -20.90 -41.62 -12.86
CA LEU A 8 -19.90 -40.55 -12.90
C LEU A 8 -20.20 -39.58 -11.74
N SER A 9 -19.45 -39.68 -10.65
CA SER A 9 -19.52 -38.76 -9.52
C SER A 9 -18.85 -37.44 -9.88
N THR A 10 -19.64 -36.39 -10.11
CA THR A 10 -19.14 -35.01 -10.30
C THR A 10 -18.81 -34.41 -8.94
N GLY A 11 -17.55 -34.46 -8.54
CA GLY A 11 -17.06 -33.72 -7.37
C GLY A 11 -16.99 -32.23 -7.69
N ILE A 12 -17.81 -31.43 -7.01
CA ILE A 12 -17.70 -29.97 -7.04
C ILE A 12 -16.52 -29.59 -6.14
N ALA A 13 -15.40 -29.20 -6.76
CA ALA A 13 -14.26 -28.64 -6.04
C ALA A 13 -14.57 -27.18 -5.66
N PHE A 14 -14.72 -26.91 -4.36
CA PHE A 14 -14.79 -25.55 -3.83
C PHE A 14 -13.37 -24.98 -3.77
N GLY A 15 -13.01 -24.13 -4.73
CA GLY A 15 -11.72 -23.47 -4.76
C GLY A 15 -11.60 -22.44 -3.63
N LEU A 16 -10.71 -22.69 -2.68
CA LEU A 16 -10.23 -21.68 -1.73
C LEU A 16 -9.54 -20.56 -2.52
N MET A 17 -10.22 -19.41 -2.64
CA MET A 17 -9.65 -18.21 -3.24
C MET A 17 -8.74 -17.53 -2.21
N LEU A 18 -7.45 -17.86 -2.23
CA LEU A 18 -6.44 -17.10 -1.50
C LEU A 18 -6.23 -15.76 -2.22
N GLY A 19 -6.54 -14.65 -1.57
CA GLY A 19 -6.23 -13.32 -2.08
C GLY A 19 -4.70 -13.13 -2.12
N ALA A 20 -4.15 -12.76 -3.27
CA ALA A 20 -2.73 -12.41 -3.38
C ALA A 20 -2.46 -11.10 -2.61
N ALA A 21 -1.38 -11.05 -1.83
CA ALA A 21 -0.92 -9.77 -1.27
C ALA A 21 -0.50 -8.85 -2.42
N HIS A 22 -0.87 -7.58 -2.36
CA HIS A 22 -0.44 -6.57 -3.32
C HIS A 22 0.47 -5.56 -2.61
N ALA A 23 1.56 -5.17 -3.27
CA ALA A 23 2.43 -4.09 -2.79
C ALA A 23 1.91 -2.77 -3.34
N ALA A 24 1.78 -1.76 -2.49
CA ALA A 24 1.43 -0.41 -2.88
C ALA A 24 2.58 0.52 -2.50
N THR A 25 2.95 1.43 -3.41
CA THR A 25 4.02 2.39 -3.16
C THR A 25 3.47 3.80 -3.36
N VAL A 26 3.79 4.74 -2.47
CA VAL A 26 3.61 6.17 -2.69
C VAL A 26 4.95 6.72 -3.18
N THR A 27 4.99 7.09 -4.46
CA THR A 27 6.21 7.53 -5.16
C THR A 27 6.30 9.03 -5.37
N PHE A 28 5.23 9.77 -5.03
CA PHE A 28 5.14 11.22 -5.24
C PHE A 28 5.26 11.69 -6.69
N ASN A 29 5.28 10.79 -7.69
CA ASN A 29 5.47 11.12 -9.11
C ASN A 29 4.52 12.20 -9.68
N ASN A 30 3.34 12.37 -9.08
CA ASN A 30 2.35 13.38 -9.48
C ASN A 30 2.18 14.49 -8.43
N LEU A 31 3.18 14.71 -7.57
CA LEU A 31 3.16 15.75 -6.56
C LEU A 31 3.16 17.13 -7.24
N GLY A 32 2.07 17.88 -7.04
CA GLY A 32 1.93 19.23 -7.56
C GLY A 32 2.62 20.28 -6.69
N GLY A 33 2.72 21.50 -7.22
CA GLY A 33 3.38 22.63 -6.55
C GLY A 33 4.79 22.89 -7.08
N ASN A 34 5.37 24.01 -6.66
CA ASN A 34 6.75 24.37 -6.92
C ASN A 34 7.68 23.83 -5.82
N ASN A 35 8.97 23.71 -6.13
CA ASN A 35 9.98 23.39 -5.13
C ASN A 35 9.91 24.37 -3.94
N LYS A 36 9.87 23.83 -2.72
CA LYS A 36 9.70 24.54 -1.43
C LYS A 36 8.29 25.06 -1.14
N ASP A 37 7.29 24.73 -1.95
CA ASP A 37 5.90 24.95 -1.53
C ASP A 37 5.60 24.07 -0.31
N ILE A 38 4.77 24.56 0.60
CA ILE A 38 4.40 23.82 1.81
C ILE A 38 3.61 22.57 1.41
N PHE A 39 4.08 21.40 1.87
CA PHE A 39 3.38 20.14 1.72
C PHE A 39 2.30 20.00 2.80
N THR A 40 1.08 19.69 2.38
CA THR A 40 -0.07 19.49 3.27
C THR A 40 -0.53 18.04 3.25
N SER A 41 -0.92 17.54 2.08
CA SER A 41 -1.33 16.16 1.89
C SER A 41 -1.14 15.69 0.45
N TYR A 42 -0.98 14.38 0.26
CA TYR A 42 -0.91 13.75 -1.05
C TYR A 42 -1.51 12.34 -1.00
N THR A 43 -2.24 11.96 -2.04
CA THR A 43 -2.90 10.66 -2.15
C THR A 43 -2.43 9.92 -3.39
N GLU A 44 -1.96 8.69 -3.21
CA GLU A 44 -1.52 7.81 -4.30
C GLU A 44 -1.81 6.36 -3.91
N ASN A 45 -2.27 5.54 -4.87
CA ASN A 45 -2.49 4.11 -4.68
C ASN A 45 -3.36 3.73 -3.46
N GLY A 46 -4.32 4.60 -3.10
CA GLY A 46 -5.22 4.38 -1.95
C GLY A 46 -4.61 4.72 -0.59
N PHE A 47 -3.43 5.34 -0.56
CA PHE A 47 -2.79 5.86 0.64
C PHE A 47 -2.80 7.38 0.65
N THR A 48 -3.05 7.98 1.81
CA THR A 48 -2.97 9.44 2.00
C THR A 48 -1.88 9.75 2.99
N VAL A 49 -0.88 10.51 2.54
CA VAL A 49 0.22 11.06 3.36
C VAL A 49 -0.16 12.48 3.72
N THR A 50 -0.15 12.82 5.02
CA THR A 50 -0.52 14.15 5.53
C THR A 50 0.59 14.67 6.44
N ASN A 51 0.99 15.93 6.28
CA ASN A 51 1.84 16.59 7.26
C ASN A 51 1.05 16.82 8.56
N THR A 52 1.55 16.29 9.68
CA THR A 52 0.86 16.34 10.97
C THR A 52 1.59 17.12 12.05
N ASP A 53 2.90 17.30 11.92
CA ASP A 53 3.67 18.13 12.84
C ASP A 53 4.87 18.74 12.10
N GLY A 54 5.23 19.96 12.47
CA GLY A 54 6.28 20.71 11.79
C GLY A 54 5.94 21.06 10.33
N GLN A 55 6.96 21.17 9.48
CA GLN A 55 6.81 21.61 8.09
C GLN A 55 7.53 20.68 7.12
N PHE A 56 6.74 20.01 6.28
CA PHE A 56 7.22 19.40 5.06
C PHE A 56 7.04 20.34 3.87
N PHE A 57 7.89 20.18 2.87
CA PHE A 57 7.90 20.94 1.63
C PHE A 57 7.95 20.01 0.43
N VAL A 58 7.43 20.48 -0.69
CA VAL A 58 7.52 19.82 -2.00
C VAL A 58 8.95 19.93 -2.53
N GLY A 59 9.57 18.82 -2.88
CA GLY A 59 10.89 18.77 -3.52
C GLY A 59 10.80 18.36 -4.99
N THR A 60 10.87 19.33 -5.90
CA THR A 60 10.83 19.05 -7.36
C THR A 60 12.22 19.02 -8.00
N ASN A 61 13.28 19.14 -7.19
CA ASN A 61 14.67 19.17 -7.64
C ASN A 61 15.49 17.99 -7.09
N PHE A 62 14.88 17.15 -6.27
CA PHE A 62 15.47 15.98 -5.63
C PHE A 62 14.40 14.89 -5.46
N GLY A 63 14.83 13.64 -5.33
CA GLY A 63 13.95 12.46 -5.28
C GLY A 63 14.60 11.22 -5.89
N ASN A 64 13.96 10.06 -5.75
CA ASN A 64 14.42 8.78 -6.27
C ASN A 64 13.29 7.97 -6.94
N PRO A 65 12.77 8.40 -8.11
CA PRO A 65 13.09 9.60 -8.89
C PRO A 65 12.38 10.87 -8.36
N VAL A 66 12.72 12.04 -8.92
CA VAL A 66 12.03 13.31 -8.62
C VAL A 66 10.54 13.20 -8.99
N PRO A 67 9.60 13.73 -8.18
CA PRO A 67 9.79 14.56 -6.99
C PRO A 67 9.71 13.80 -5.65
N ASP A 68 10.07 14.47 -4.55
CA ASP A 68 9.94 13.98 -3.18
C ASP A 68 9.22 14.98 -2.25
N ILE A 69 9.11 14.64 -0.97
CA ILE A 69 8.84 15.60 0.10
C ILE A 69 10.05 15.67 1.03
N PHE A 70 10.26 16.82 1.65
CA PHE A 70 11.35 16.97 2.62
C PHE A 70 10.95 17.81 3.83
N ALA A 71 11.56 17.46 4.95
CA ALA A 71 11.45 18.09 6.26
C ALA A 71 12.79 18.69 6.67
N GLY A 72 12.83 19.26 7.86
CA GLY A 72 13.93 20.05 8.33
C GLY A 72 13.84 21.47 7.78
N PRO A 73 14.32 22.44 8.53
CA PRO A 73 14.12 23.81 8.13
C PRO A 73 15.15 24.17 7.06
N LEU A 74 14.63 24.82 6.01
CA LEU A 74 15.24 26.08 5.64
C LEU A 74 15.37 26.85 6.99
N PHE A 75 16.57 26.96 7.62
CA PHE A 75 16.91 27.75 8.84
C PHE A 75 17.23 27.06 10.21
N GLY A 76 17.57 25.76 10.34
CA GLY A 76 17.90 25.11 11.65
C GLY A 76 17.76 23.57 11.74
N PRO A 77 17.70 22.96 12.94
CA PRO A 77 17.18 21.61 13.15
C PRO A 77 15.65 21.62 13.38
N ALA A 78 14.93 20.57 12.99
CA ALA A 78 13.50 20.41 13.32
C ALA A 78 13.09 18.95 13.51
N THR A 79 12.06 18.77 14.33
CA THR A 79 11.30 17.52 14.44
C THR A 79 10.00 17.67 13.65
N ASP A 80 9.87 16.92 12.56
CA ASP A 80 8.71 16.99 11.67
C ASP A 80 8.06 15.61 11.56
N SER A 81 6.75 15.54 11.34
CA SER A 81 6.07 14.25 11.16
C SER A 81 5.01 14.23 10.08
N ILE A 82 4.96 13.12 9.35
CA ILE A 82 3.86 12.76 8.47
C ILE A 82 3.04 11.62 9.09
N THR A 83 1.76 11.59 8.75
CA THR A 83 0.86 10.47 9.00
C THR A 83 0.38 9.89 7.68
N VAL A 84 0.37 8.57 7.59
CA VAL A 84 -0.12 7.80 6.44
C VAL A 84 -1.32 6.97 6.84
N THR A 85 -2.40 7.06 6.07
CA THR A 85 -3.61 6.23 6.21
C THR A 85 -3.96 5.55 4.90
N SER A 86 -4.73 4.46 4.94
CA SER A 86 -5.21 3.76 3.74
C SER A 86 -6.73 3.81 3.62
N SER A 87 -7.24 4.00 2.40
CA SER A 87 -8.67 3.93 2.11
C SER A 87 -9.21 2.49 2.03
N SER A 88 -8.33 1.49 2.03
CA SER A 88 -8.65 0.06 1.89
C SER A 88 -8.65 -0.73 3.20
N GLY A 89 -8.39 -0.07 4.32
CA GLY A 89 -8.37 -0.67 5.66
C GLY A 89 -6.94 -0.85 6.20
N LEU A 90 -6.69 -1.97 6.87
CA LEU A 90 -5.39 -2.23 7.50
C LEU A 90 -4.31 -2.56 6.46
N PHE A 91 -3.11 -2.04 6.67
CA PHE A 91 -1.93 -2.26 5.84
C PHE A 91 -0.71 -2.56 6.71
N ALA A 92 0.30 -3.25 6.15
CA ALA A 92 1.59 -3.44 6.81
C ALA A 92 2.64 -2.57 6.13
N PHE A 93 3.38 -1.79 6.92
CA PHE A 93 4.48 -0.99 6.41
C PHE A 93 5.65 -1.88 5.97
N SER A 94 6.22 -1.63 4.80
CA SER A 94 7.31 -2.42 4.23
C SER A 94 8.64 -1.68 4.25
N SER A 95 8.70 -0.48 3.68
CA SER A 95 9.93 0.32 3.60
C SER A 95 9.65 1.77 3.23
N LEU A 96 10.65 2.63 3.39
CA LEU A 96 10.69 3.95 2.78
C LEU A 96 12.11 4.29 2.35
N ASP A 97 12.27 5.24 1.46
CA ASP A 97 13.57 5.80 1.12
C ASP A 97 13.78 7.13 1.86
N LEU A 98 14.94 7.27 2.51
CA LEU A 98 15.33 8.47 3.26
C LEU A 98 16.67 9.04 2.78
N SER A 99 16.77 10.36 2.74
CA SER A 99 18.04 11.08 2.53
C SER A 99 18.22 12.15 3.61
N ALA A 100 19.47 12.45 4.00
CA ALA A 100 19.79 13.36 5.10
C ALA A 100 20.86 14.38 4.68
N ASN A 101 20.46 15.64 4.51
CA ASN A 101 21.30 16.70 3.97
C ASN A 101 22.00 17.48 5.09
N SER A 102 23.32 17.61 4.96
CA SER A 102 24.17 18.43 5.83
C SER A 102 24.20 18.07 7.32
N GLY A 103 23.62 16.92 7.72
CA GLY A 103 23.63 16.40 9.09
C GLY A 103 23.05 15.00 9.15
N GLY A 104 23.12 14.38 10.33
CA GLY A 104 22.48 13.09 10.57
C GLY A 104 20.95 13.21 10.60
N LEU A 105 20.29 12.08 10.46
CA LEU A 105 18.84 11.95 10.59
C LEU A 105 18.54 10.85 11.59
N GLU A 106 17.75 11.17 12.61
CA GLU A 106 17.05 10.18 13.41
C GLU A 106 15.60 10.12 12.95
N TYR A 107 15.01 8.93 12.97
CA TYR A 107 13.63 8.74 12.60
C TYR A 107 12.95 7.75 13.54
N THR A 108 11.66 7.98 13.75
CA THR A 108 10.78 7.09 14.51
C THR A 108 9.58 6.71 13.66
N VAL A 109 9.28 5.42 13.60
CA VAL A 109 8.11 4.88 12.91
C VAL A 109 7.17 4.29 13.95
N THR A 110 5.94 4.78 13.96
CA THR A 110 4.89 4.34 14.89
C THR A 110 3.68 3.86 14.11
N GLY A 111 3.29 2.61 14.31
CA GLY A 111 2.11 2.01 13.71
C GLY A 111 0.98 1.87 14.73
N SER A 112 -0.25 2.25 14.37
CA SER A 112 -1.43 2.17 15.25
C SER A 112 -2.62 1.52 14.54
N ALA A 113 -3.47 0.84 15.31
CA ALA A 113 -4.72 0.26 14.85
C ALA A 113 -5.85 0.59 15.84
N GLY A 114 -6.95 1.14 15.36
CA GLY A 114 -8.08 1.60 16.18
C GLY A 114 -7.66 2.67 17.20
N GLY A 115 -6.67 3.50 16.86
CA GLY A 115 -6.10 4.51 17.77
C GLY A 115 -5.16 3.98 18.86
N SER A 116 -4.93 2.66 18.93
CA SER A 116 -3.95 2.07 19.85
C SER A 116 -2.62 1.81 19.14
N GLN A 117 -1.50 2.17 19.78
CA GLN A 117 -0.17 1.88 19.25
C GLN A 117 0.07 0.35 19.21
N VAL A 118 0.41 -0.16 18.03
CA VAL A 118 0.75 -1.56 17.78
C VAL A 118 2.25 -1.77 17.86
N TYR A 119 3.03 -0.85 17.27
CA TYR A 119 4.48 -0.87 17.36
C TYR A 119 5.07 0.53 17.28
N THR A 120 6.28 0.66 17.80
CA THR A 120 7.13 1.83 17.61
C THR A 120 8.58 1.37 17.54
N TYR A 121 9.37 1.98 16.66
CA TYR A 121 10.81 1.79 16.62
C TYR A 121 11.49 3.05 16.11
N SER A 122 12.73 3.25 16.56
CA SER A 122 13.55 4.39 16.17
C SER A 122 14.91 3.90 15.69
N SER A 123 15.49 4.65 14.77
CA SER A 123 16.84 4.42 14.25
C SER A 123 17.36 5.73 13.66
N GLY A 124 18.56 5.71 13.12
CA GLY A 124 19.14 6.88 12.48
C GLY A 124 20.35 6.52 11.66
N PHE A 125 20.79 7.47 10.85
CA PHE A 125 22.02 7.35 10.07
C PHE A 125 22.70 8.71 9.94
N ALA A 126 24.01 8.66 9.70
CA ALA A 126 24.80 9.86 9.44
C ALA A 126 24.37 10.53 8.12
N LYS A 127 24.88 11.73 7.85
CA LYS A 127 24.62 12.44 6.60
C LYS A 127 24.73 11.52 5.37
N SER A 128 23.71 11.56 4.53
CA SER A 128 23.69 10.91 3.22
C SER A 128 23.06 11.83 2.21
N ASN A 129 23.80 12.19 1.17
CA ASN A 129 23.27 12.95 0.03
C ASN A 129 22.62 12.03 -1.04
N ALA A 130 22.32 10.80 -0.65
CA ALA A 130 21.69 9.77 -1.48
C ALA A 130 20.59 9.10 -0.68
N PHE A 131 19.56 8.64 -1.38
CA PHE A 131 18.48 7.87 -0.76
C PHE A 131 18.98 6.51 -0.28
N LEU A 132 18.64 6.20 0.96
CA LEU A 132 18.85 4.91 1.60
C LEU A 132 17.49 4.28 1.85
N SER A 133 17.32 3.05 1.38
CA SER A 133 16.09 2.31 1.64
C SER A 133 16.10 1.74 3.05
N VAL A 134 15.12 2.14 3.84
CA VAL A 134 14.90 1.72 5.22
C VAL A 134 13.76 0.72 5.24
N SER A 135 14.05 -0.52 5.62
CA SER A 135 13.05 -1.57 5.79
C SER A 135 12.31 -1.43 7.12
N SER A 136 11.04 -1.81 7.12
CA SER A 136 10.27 -1.93 8.34
C SER A 136 10.84 -3.02 9.25
N LEU A 137 10.86 -2.75 10.55
CA LEU A 137 11.22 -3.73 11.58
C LEU A 137 10.00 -4.51 12.08
N ASN A 138 8.81 -4.22 11.57
CA ASN A 138 7.56 -4.82 12.00
C ASN A 138 6.59 -5.05 10.82
N SER A 139 5.94 -6.21 10.78
CA SER A 139 4.98 -6.59 9.73
C SER A 139 3.52 -6.58 10.21
N ALA A 140 3.26 -6.11 11.42
CA ALA A 140 1.90 -5.99 11.95
C ALA A 140 1.09 -4.99 11.12
N LYS A 141 -0.19 -5.32 10.94
CA LYS A 141 -1.12 -4.51 10.17
C LYS A 141 -1.68 -3.38 11.03
N VAL A 142 -1.73 -2.18 10.46
CA VAL A 142 -2.11 -0.90 11.10
C VAL A 142 -3.07 -0.13 10.20
N ASP A 143 -3.87 0.78 10.75
CA ASP A 143 -4.67 1.73 9.95
C ASP A 143 -4.00 3.11 9.82
N THR A 144 -3.02 3.37 10.69
CA THR A 144 -2.31 4.64 10.77
C THR A 144 -0.83 4.37 10.97
N LEU A 145 0.01 4.99 10.14
CA LEU A 145 1.46 5.00 10.28
C LEU A 145 1.93 6.43 10.47
N LYS A 146 2.60 6.73 11.58
CA LYS A 146 3.28 8.01 11.80
C LYS A 146 4.77 7.83 11.58
N ILE A 147 5.37 8.68 10.77
CA ILE A 147 6.81 8.77 10.57
C ILE A 147 7.25 10.13 11.07
N THR A 148 8.11 10.13 12.08
CA THR A 148 8.69 11.34 12.67
C THR A 148 10.16 11.38 12.34
N LEU A 149 10.62 12.51 11.82
CA LEU A 149 12.01 12.79 11.50
C LEU A 149 12.56 13.81 12.50
N ASP A 150 13.72 13.53 13.08
CA ASP A 150 14.52 14.50 13.83
C ASP A 150 15.75 14.85 12.99
N VAL A 151 15.69 16.02 12.37
CA VAL A 151 16.65 16.46 11.36
C VAL A 151 17.79 17.22 12.04
N GLY A 152 18.94 16.55 12.20
CA GLY A 152 20.16 17.18 12.74
C GLY A 152 20.93 18.03 11.73
N GLY A 153 20.46 18.12 10.48
CA GLY A 153 21.08 18.83 9.36
C GLY A 153 20.24 19.99 8.83
N THR A 154 20.32 20.24 7.52
CA THR A 154 19.52 21.29 6.85
C THR A 154 18.19 20.78 6.31
N SER A 155 18.12 19.52 5.91
CA SER A 155 16.87 18.89 5.49
C SER A 155 16.97 17.37 5.48
N ALA A 156 15.84 16.70 5.46
CA ALA A 156 15.74 15.26 5.23
C ALA A 156 14.60 14.96 4.26
N ASN A 157 14.81 14.07 3.31
CA ASN A 157 13.87 13.78 2.23
C ASN A 157 13.23 12.40 2.46
N ILE A 158 11.95 12.27 2.13
CA ILE A 158 11.16 11.04 2.17
C ILE A 158 10.66 10.73 0.77
N ASP A 159 10.85 9.49 0.33
CA ASP A 159 10.32 8.99 -0.95
C ASP A 159 9.96 7.48 -0.85
N ASN A 160 9.30 6.95 -1.88
CA ASN A 160 9.02 5.52 -2.09
C ASN A 160 8.46 4.78 -0.86
N LEU A 161 7.45 5.34 -0.20
CA LEU A 161 6.79 4.69 0.93
C LEU A 161 6.07 3.43 0.44
N SER A 162 6.51 2.25 0.89
CA SER A 162 6.03 0.95 0.42
C SER A 162 5.23 0.21 1.49
N PHE A 163 4.12 -0.38 1.08
CA PHE A 163 3.14 -1.04 1.93
C PHE A 163 2.71 -2.38 1.35
N ASN A 164 2.50 -3.36 2.23
CA ASN A 164 1.83 -4.60 1.91
C ASN A 164 0.36 -4.46 2.32
N VAL A 165 -0.54 -4.47 1.33
CA VAL A 165 -1.97 -4.51 1.60
C VAL A 165 -2.48 -5.94 1.54
N SER A 166 -3.33 -6.28 2.50
CA SER A 166 -4.17 -7.46 2.36
C SER A 166 -5.04 -7.24 1.14
N SER A 167 -5.02 -8.13 0.15
CA SER A 167 -6.11 -8.10 -0.83
C SER A 167 -7.42 -8.23 -0.07
N VAL A 168 -8.35 -7.34 -0.39
CA VAL A 168 -9.72 -7.50 0.05
C VAL A 168 -10.22 -8.77 -0.62
N PRO A 169 -10.69 -9.79 0.14
CA PRO A 169 -11.31 -10.96 -0.47
C PRO A 169 -12.37 -10.50 -1.46
N LEU A 170 -12.38 -11.10 -2.67
CA LEU A 170 -13.46 -10.84 -3.63
C LEU A 170 -14.79 -10.92 -2.88
N PRO A 171 -15.72 -9.95 -3.10
CA PRO A 171 -17.03 -10.03 -2.47
C PRO A 171 -17.60 -11.42 -2.70
N ALA A 172 -18.20 -12.04 -1.68
CA ALA A 172 -18.76 -13.40 -1.81
C ALA A 172 -19.78 -13.51 -2.98
N SER A 173 -20.31 -12.38 -3.44
CA SER A 173 -21.14 -12.27 -4.63
C SER A 173 -20.40 -12.56 -5.94
N ALA A 174 -19.10 -12.30 -6.06
CA ALA A 174 -18.34 -12.54 -7.29
C ALA A 174 -18.30 -14.03 -7.70
N PRO A 175 -17.94 -15.00 -6.81
CA PRO A 175 -18.03 -16.41 -7.17
C PRO A 175 -19.50 -16.86 -7.35
N MET A 176 -20.45 -16.30 -6.60
CA MET A 176 -21.88 -16.61 -6.83
C MET A 176 -22.36 -16.15 -8.22
N PHE A 177 -21.95 -14.97 -8.66
CA PHE A 177 -22.27 -14.45 -9.98
C PHE A 177 -21.61 -15.29 -11.08
N GLY A 178 -20.34 -15.66 -10.90
CA GLY A 178 -19.65 -16.60 -11.79
C GLY A 178 -20.36 -17.95 -11.88
N ALA A 179 -20.77 -18.52 -10.75
CA ALA A 179 -21.52 -19.77 -10.71
C ALA A 179 -22.89 -19.65 -11.39
N ALA A 180 -23.61 -18.55 -11.17
CA ALA A 180 -24.89 -18.28 -11.82
C ALA A 180 -24.75 -18.18 -13.35
N LEU A 181 -23.73 -17.48 -13.84
CA LEU A 181 -23.44 -17.38 -15.27
C LEU A 181 -23.10 -18.75 -15.88
N MET A 182 -22.30 -19.57 -15.17
CA MET A 182 -21.99 -20.93 -15.63
C MET A 182 -23.25 -21.81 -15.71
N ALA A 183 -24.13 -21.73 -14.71
CA ALA A 183 -25.40 -22.46 -14.70
C ALA A 183 -26.29 -22.06 -15.88
N LEU A 184 -26.44 -20.74 -16.13
CA LEU A 184 -27.21 -20.22 -17.26
C LEU A 184 -26.60 -20.65 -18.61
N GLY A 185 -25.27 -20.60 -18.75
CA GLY A 185 -24.57 -21.08 -19.93
C GLY A 185 -24.81 -22.56 -20.21
N ALA A 186 -24.78 -23.40 -19.16
CA ALA A 186 -25.06 -24.84 -19.28
C ALA A 186 -26.52 -25.11 -19.69
N VAL A 187 -27.48 -24.39 -19.11
CA VAL A 187 -28.91 -24.48 -19.48
C VAL A 187 -29.11 -24.08 -20.95
N GLY A 188 -28.55 -22.94 -21.37
CA GLY A 188 -28.64 -22.46 -22.75
C GLY A 188 -28.01 -23.43 -23.77
N TYR A 189 -26.86 -24.03 -23.43
CA TYR A 189 -26.22 -25.05 -24.26
C TYR A 189 -27.08 -26.31 -24.40
N GLY A 190 -27.70 -26.78 -23.31
CA GLY A 190 -28.59 -27.94 -23.31
C GLY A 190 -29.83 -27.74 -24.19
N MET A 191 -30.43 -26.54 -24.16
CA MET A 191 -31.59 -26.21 -25.00
C MET A 191 -31.25 -26.23 -26.50
N LYS A 192 -30.09 -25.69 -26.91
CA LYS A 192 -29.63 -25.71 -28.31
C LYS A 192 -29.47 -27.14 -28.85
N ARG A 193 -28.97 -28.08 -28.04
CA ARG A 193 -28.82 -29.48 -28.46
C ARG A 193 -30.16 -30.16 -28.69
N LYS A 194 -31.16 -29.90 -27.82
CA LYS A 194 -32.51 -30.44 -27.99
C LYS A 194 -33.19 -29.92 -29.26
N ALA A 195 -33.05 -28.62 -29.55
CA ALA A 195 -33.61 -28.04 -30.77
C ALA A 195 -33.03 -28.66 -32.05
N LYS A 196 -31.71 -28.88 -32.11
CA LYS A 196 -31.06 -29.55 -33.25
C LYS A 196 -31.44 -31.02 -33.43
N ALA A 197 -31.78 -31.73 -32.34
CA ALA A 197 -32.20 -33.13 -32.43
C ALA A 197 -33.67 -33.30 -32.85
N ALA A 198 -34.44 -32.22 -32.80
CA ALA A 198 -35.85 -32.19 -33.19
C ALA A 198 -36.09 -31.66 -34.61
N ALA A 199 -35.04 -31.18 -35.28
CA ALA A 199 -35.03 -30.75 -36.68
C ALA A 199 -34.42 -31.85 -37.55
#